data_AF-A0A2N2ISC8-F1
#
_entry.id   AF-A0A2N2ISC8-F1
#
_cell.length_a   1.000
_cell.length_b   1.000
_cell.length_c   1.000
_cell.angle_alpha   90.00
_cell.angle_beta   90.00
_cell.angle_gamma   90.00
#
_symmetry.space_group_name_H-M   'P 1'
#
loop_
_entity.id
_entity.type
_entity.pdbx_description
1 polymer ?
#
loop_
_entity_poly.entity_id
_entity_poly.type
_entity_poly.pdbx_seq_one_letter_code
_entity_poly.pdbx_strand_id
1 'polypeptide(L)'
;MLIQGAFEFVRRNGVVRLSTRNLANAMDCSTQPIYRAFDNMEELELATIEYAAGFVKEFLLSAPIEGEPLHHIARMQVKLMKEEPHIYHLIFQTGRLDFSKANEMLHHLVQHTSFKDHPYLKKMDPARIQHVIRQVWVYTHGLFSIMGFQFVDLSEQLIMQTVQETIAKLVVWEIHKPDLSRLPQYRDWPVYAQAFEHEMDLGVDIKSVLQAYFSGKPLSGKA
;
A
#
# COMPACT_ATOMS: atom_id res chain seq x y z
N MET A 1 -10.61 -16.60 -17.63
CA MET A 1 -10.12 -16.18 -18.97
C MET A 1 -10.27 -14.68 -19.23
N LEU A 2 -11.47 -14.08 -19.24
CA LEU A 2 -11.63 -12.63 -19.50
C LEU A 2 -10.93 -11.74 -18.47
N ILE A 3 -11.13 -12.00 -17.17
CA ILE A 3 -10.47 -11.25 -16.09
C ILE A 3 -8.94 -11.39 -16.14
N GLN A 4 -8.43 -12.61 -16.38
CA GLN A 4 -7.00 -12.86 -16.56
C GLN A 4 -6.44 -12.14 -17.79
N GLY A 5 -7.19 -12.12 -18.90
CA GLY A 5 -6.82 -11.36 -20.10
C GLY A 5 -6.80 -9.85 -19.85
N ALA A 6 -7.77 -9.33 -19.10
CA ALA A 6 -7.82 -7.93 -18.69
C ALA A 6 -6.65 -7.58 -17.75
N PHE A 7 -6.35 -8.44 -16.78
CA PHE A 7 -5.18 -8.31 -15.91
C PHE A 7 -3.88 -8.26 -16.72
N GLU A 8 -3.64 -9.23 -17.60
CA GLU A 8 -2.43 -9.26 -18.45
C GLU A 8 -2.36 -8.06 -19.40
N PHE A 9 -3.50 -7.62 -19.92
CA PHE A 9 -3.58 -6.40 -20.72
C PHE A 9 -3.16 -5.18 -19.91
N VAL A 10 -3.71 -4.99 -18.71
CA VAL A 10 -3.39 -3.86 -17.83
C VAL A 10 -1.94 -3.91 -17.35
N ARG A 11 -1.44 -5.09 -16.98
CA ARG A 11 -0.03 -5.31 -16.61
C ARG A 11 0.93 -4.78 -17.66
N ARG A 12 0.62 -5.00 -18.94
CA ARG A 12 1.47 -4.60 -20.08
C ARG A 12 1.22 -3.16 -20.55
N ASN A 13 -0.03 -2.69 -20.52
CA ASN A 13 -0.45 -1.48 -21.24
C ASN A 13 -0.97 -0.36 -20.35
N GLY A 14 -1.16 -0.61 -19.06
CA GLY A 14 -1.78 0.31 -18.11
C GLY A 14 -3.31 0.34 -18.20
N VAL A 15 -3.95 0.67 -17.06
CA VAL A 15 -5.42 0.68 -16.92
C VAL A 15 -6.09 1.70 -17.83
N VAL A 16 -5.42 2.84 -18.09
CA VAL A 16 -5.94 3.90 -18.99
C VAL A 16 -6.23 3.38 -20.41
N ARG A 17 -5.52 2.33 -20.85
CA ARG A 17 -5.74 1.73 -22.18
C ARG A 17 -6.82 0.65 -22.20
N LEU A 18 -7.35 0.26 -21.04
CA LEU A 18 -8.33 -0.81 -20.93
C LEU A 18 -9.66 -0.34 -21.53
N SER A 19 -10.11 -1.05 -22.56
CA SER A 19 -11.43 -0.87 -23.16
C SER A 19 -11.89 -2.20 -23.73
N THR A 20 -13.20 -2.36 -23.94
CA THR A 20 -13.77 -3.56 -24.58
C THR A 20 -13.07 -3.86 -25.91
N ARG A 21 -12.82 -2.83 -26.73
CA ARG A 21 -12.17 -2.99 -28.04
C ARG A 21 -10.72 -3.43 -27.91
N ASN A 22 -9.94 -2.77 -27.05
CA ASN A 22 -8.53 -3.09 -26.89
C ASN A 22 -8.33 -4.47 -26.25
N LEU A 23 -9.19 -4.84 -25.29
CA LEU A 23 -9.18 -6.15 -24.66
C LEU A 23 -9.56 -7.25 -25.66
N ALA A 24 -10.63 -7.06 -26.42
CA ALA A 24 -11.06 -8.00 -27.46
C ALA A 24 -9.95 -8.25 -28.48
N ASN A 25 -9.32 -7.18 -28.98
CA ASN A 25 -8.18 -7.27 -29.88
C ASN A 25 -6.98 -8.01 -29.26
N ALA A 26 -6.66 -7.74 -28.00
CA ALA A 26 -5.54 -8.40 -27.31
C ALA A 26 -5.81 -9.89 -27.02
N MET A 27 -7.08 -10.28 -26.92
CA MET A 27 -7.52 -11.66 -26.70
C MET A 27 -7.90 -12.40 -27.99
N ASP A 28 -7.68 -11.77 -29.16
CA ASP A 28 -8.06 -12.29 -30.48
C ASP A 28 -9.53 -12.76 -30.53
N CYS A 29 -10.44 -11.94 -30.00
CA CYS A 29 -11.87 -12.23 -30.02
C CYS A 29 -12.70 -11.00 -30.42
N SER A 30 -14.00 -11.21 -30.66
CA SER A 30 -14.93 -10.09 -30.86
C SER A 30 -15.22 -9.38 -29.52
N THR A 31 -15.83 -8.20 -29.55
CA THR A 31 -16.26 -7.51 -28.31
C THR A 31 -17.45 -8.19 -27.62
N GLN A 32 -18.16 -9.08 -28.33
CA GLN A 32 -19.41 -9.69 -27.86
C GLN A 32 -19.29 -10.55 -26.59
N PRO A 33 -18.22 -11.34 -26.35
CA PRO A 33 -18.05 -12.08 -25.09
C PRO A 33 -17.86 -11.16 -23.88
N ILE A 34 -17.25 -9.98 -24.08
CA ILE A 34 -17.03 -9.02 -22.99
C ILE A 34 -18.36 -8.38 -22.59
N TYR A 35 -19.16 -7.90 -23.55
CA TYR A 35 -20.50 -7.35 -23.28
C TYR A 35 -21.49 -8.36 -22.71
N ARG A 36 -21.25 -9.66 -22.89
CA ARG A 36 -22.05 -10.72 -22.26
C ARG A 36 -21.62 -11.03 -20.83
N ALA A 37 -20.39 -10.71 -20.47
CA ALA A 37 -19.81 -11.01 -19.17
C ALA A 37 -19.86 -9.83 -18.20
N PHE A 38 -19.90 -8.60 -18.70
CA PHE A 38 -19.89 -7.39 -17.91
C PHE A 38 -20.90 -6.38 -18.46
N ASP A 39 -21.66 -5.75 -17.57
CA ASP A 39 -22.67 -4.75 -17.89
C ASP A 39 -22.02 -3.46 -18.43
N ASN A 40 -20.83 -3.13 -17.92
CA ASN A 40 -20.10 -1.93 -18.30
C ASN A 40 -18.59 -2.05 -18.02
N MET A 41 -17.83 -1.03 -18.42
CA MET A 41 -16.38 -0.98 -18.22
C MET A 41 -15.96 -0.89 -16.75
N GLU A 42 -16.79 -0.31 -15.89
CA GLU A 42 -16.49 -0.19 -14.46
C GLU A 42 -16.53 -1.56 -13.77
N GLU A 43 -17.50 -2.41 -14.11
CA GLU A 43 -17.56 -3.78 -13.59
C GLU A 43 -16.33 -4.60 -14.03
N LEU A 44 -15.93 -4.50 -15.30
CA LEU A 44 -14.70 -5.12 -15.80
C LEU A 44 -13.45 -4.60 -15.07
N GLU A 45 -13.35 -3.30 -14.86
CA GLU A 45 -12.23 -2.67 -14.15
C GLU A 45 -12.17 -3.15 -12.69
N LEU A 46 -13.29 -3.16 -11.97
CA LEU A 46 -13.37 -3.63 -10.58
C LEU A 46 -13.01 -5.12 -10.46
N ALA A 47 -13.51 -5.97 -11.37
CA ALA A 47 -13.14 -7.39 -11.40
C ALA A 47 -11.64 -7.58 -11.70
N THR A 48 -11.06 -6.72 -12.53
CA THR A 48 -9.62 -6.71 -12.83
C THR A 48 -8.80 -6.25 -11.63
N ILE A 49 -9.26 -5.22 -10.90
CA ILE A 49 -8.64 -4.75 -9.66
C ILE A 49 -8.65 -5.85 -8.60
N GLU A 50 -9.74 -6.60 -8.48
CA GLU A 50 -9.82 -7.70 -7.51
C GLU A 50 -8.79 -8.79 -7.80
N TYR A 51 -8.69 -9.19 -9.07
CA TYR A 51 -7.69 -10.15 -9.50
C TYR A 51 -6.26 -9.64 -9.25
N ALA A 52 -6.01 -8.37 -9.59
CA ALA A 52 -4.73 -7.73 -9.38
C ALA A 52 -4.37 -7.59 -7.88
N ALA A 53 -5.34 -7.36 -7.00
CA ALA A 53 -5.13 -7.31 -5.56
C ALA A 53 -4.70 -8.68 -5.02
N GLY A 54 -5.29 -9.77 -5.52
CA GLY A 54 -4.85 -11.13 -5.23
C GLY A 54 -3.41 -11.39 -5.69
N PHE A 55 -3.07 -10.98 -6.91
CA PHE A 55 -1.69 -11.05 -7.43
C PHE A 55 -0.71 -10.25 -6.55
N VAL A 56 -1.04 -9.02 -6.16
CA VAL A 56 -0.18 -8.18 -5.30
C VAL A 56 0.02 -8.83 -3.93
N LYS A 57 -1.06 -9.38 -3.34
CA LYS A 57 -0.97 -10.12 -2.08
C LYS A 57 -0.01 -11.30 -2.20
N GLU A 58 -0.13 -12.11 -3.25
CA GLU A 58 0.78 -13.23 -3.50
C GLU A 58 2.22 -12.76 -3.75
N PHE A 59 2.41 -11.72 -4.56
CA PHE A 59 3.72 -11.14 -4.85
C PHE A 59 4.46 -10.73 -3.57
N LEU A 60 3.75 -10.10 -2.62
CA LEU A 60 4.34 -9.61 -1.39
C LEU A 60 4.57 -10.70 -0.32
N LEU A 61 3.76 -11.77 -0.33
CA LEU A 61 3.74 -12.78 0.74
C LEU A 61 4.37 -14.13 0.38
N SER A 62 4.53 -14.42 -0.91
CA SER A 62 5.03 -15.73 -1.38
C SER A 62 6.54 -15.90 -1.24
N ALA A 63 7.29 -14.80 -1.20
CA ALA A 63 8.74 -14.85 -1.02
C ALA A 63 9.08 -15.26 0.43
N PRO A 64 10.01 -16.23 0.64
CA PRO A 64 10.52 -16.49 1.97
C PRO A 64 11.20 -15.24 2.50
N ILE A 65 11.00 -14.95 3.78
CA ILE A 65 11.63 -13.80 4.43
C ILE A 65 13.14 -14.03 4.49
N GLU A 66 13.88 -13.18 3.79
CA GLU A 66 15.34 -13.20 3.74
C GLU A 66 15.92 -12.07 4.59
N GLY A 67 16.77 -12.42 5.55
CA GLY A 67 17.44 -11.46 6.40
C GLY A 67 16.47 -10.76 7.36
N GLU A 68 16.56 -9.43 7.45
CA GLU A 68 15.77 -8.66 8.40
C GLU A 68 14.32 -8.47 7.93
N PRO A 69 13.28 -8.91 8.68
CA PRO A 69 11.93 -8.99 8.14
C PRO A 69 11.33 -7.65 7.72
N LEU A 70 11.55 -6.55 8.47
CA LEU A 70 11.06 -5.23 8.06
C LEU A 70 11.73 -4.74 6.77
N HIS A 71 13.02 -5.05 6.60
CA HIS A 71 13.75 -4.73 5.37
C HIS A 71 13.26 -5.57 4.19
N HIS A 72 12.91 -6.84 4.43
CA HIS A 72 12.37 -7.72 3.40
C HIS A 72 11.03 -7.21 2.87
N ILE A 73 10.09 -6.83 3.75
CA ILE A 73 8.80 -6.25 3.35
C ILE A 73 8.99 -5.01 2.46
N ALA A 74 9.83 -4.08 2.91
CA ALA A 74 10.15 -2.87 2.14
C ALA A 74 10.76 -3.19 0.78
N ARG A 75 11.68 -4.16 0.72
CA ARG A 75 12.29 -4.61 -0.54
C ARG A 75 11.26 -5.18 -1.50
N MET A 76 10.34 -6.01 -1.01
CA MET A 76 9.28 -6.59 -1.85
C MET A 76 8.33 -5.51 -2.37
N GLN A 77 8.04 -4.48 -1.58
CA GLN A 77 7.28 -3.32 -2.03
C GLN A 77 8.00 -2.55 -3.15
N VAL A 78 9.31 -2.27 -2.99
CA VAL A 78 10.12 -1.60 -4.03
C VAL A 78 10.22 -2.45 -5.29
N LYS A 79 10.36 -3.78 -5.14
CA LYS A 79 10.38 -4.73 -6.26
C LYS A 79 9.07 -4.70 -7.03
N LEU A 80 7.92 -4.72 -6.36
CA LEU A 80 6.60 -4.61 -6.99
C LEU A 80 6.48 -3.31 -7.80
N MET A 81 6.91 -2.18 -7.24
CA MET A 81 6.88 -0.89 -7.92
C MET A 81 7.70 -0.88 -9.23
N LYS A 82 8.86 -1.55 -9.22
CA LYS A 82 9.77 -1.59 -10.37
C LYS A 82 9.38 -2.61 -11.42
N GLU A 83 9.00 -3.81 -11.00
CA GLU A 83 8.72 -4.93 -11.90
C GLU A 83 7.29 -4.87 -12.45
N GLU A 84 6.35 -4.30 -11.69
CA GLU A 84 4.92 -4.27 -12.02
C GLU A 84 4.32 -2.85 -11.95
N PRO A 85 4.91 -1.84 -12.62
CA PRO A 85 4.53 -0.43 -12.43
C PRO A 85 3.06 -0.15 -12.78
N HIS A 86 2.51 -0.82 -13.81
CA HIS A 86 1.10 -0.66 -14.17
C HIS A 86 0.14 -1.29 -13.16
N ILE A 87 0.51 -2.42 -12.56
CA ILE A 87 -0.28 -3.05 -11.52
C ILE A 87 -0.21 -2.23 -10.24
N TYR A 88 0.97 -1.74 -9.89
CA TYR A 88 1.16 -0.82 -8.79
C TYR A 88 0.29 0.44 -8.97
N HIS A 89 0.31 1.05 -10.17
CA HIS A 89 -0.55 2.18 -10.49
C HIS A 89 -2.04 1.83 -10.35
N LEU A 90 -2.48 0.70 -10.92
CA LEU A 90 -3.86 0.22 -10.83
C LEU A 90 -4.34 0.12 -9.38
N ILE A 91 -3.54 -0.51 -8.52
CA ILE A 91 -3.93 -0.83 -7.14
C ILE A 91 -3.84 0.39 -6.22
N PHE A 92 -2.77 1.19 -6.32
CA PHE A 92 -2.46 2.19 -5.30
C PHE A 92 -2.70 3.64 -5.72
N GLN A 93 -2.88 3.92 -7.01
CA GLN A 93 -2.91 5.30 -7.52
C GLN A 93 -4.21 5.69 -8.25
N THR A 94 -5.05 4.73 -8.61
CA THR A 94 -6.37 5.01 -9.24
C THR A 94 -7.44 5.44 -8.25
N GLY A 95 -7.24 5.21 -6.94
CA GLY A 95 -8.26 5.43 -5.91
C GLY A 95 -9.43 4.45 -5.95
N ARG A 96 -9.36 3.42 -6.81
CA ARG A 96 -10.44 2.44 -7.01
C ARG A 96 -10.40 1.29 -6.01
N LEU A 97 -9.23 0.98 -5.45
CA LEU A 97 -9.09 -0.05 -4.42
C LEU A 97 -9.91 0.32 -3.17
N ASP A 98 -10.55 -0.67 -2.56
CA ASP A 98 -11.18 -0.50 -1.26
C ASP A 98 -10.12 -0.32 -0.16
N PHE A 99 -10.29 0.71 0.67
CA PHE A 99 -9.39 1.00 1.78
C PHE A 99 -9.37 -0.14 2.81
N SER A 100 -10.50 -0.83 2.98
CA SER A 100 -10.58 -2.02 3.83
C SER A 100 -9.58 -3.10 3.40
N LYS A 101 -9.46 -3.33 2.08
CA LYS A 101 -8.54 -4.30 1.48
C LYS A 101 -7.08 -3.88 1.61
N ALA A 102 -6.79 -2.58 1.52
CA ALA A 102 -5.45 -2.06 1.79
C ALA A 102 -5.01 -2.33 3.24
N ASN A 103 -5.90 -2.10 4.21
CA ASN A 103 -5.64 -2.41 5.62
C ASN A 103 -5.52 -3.91 5.87
N GLU A 104 -6.35 -4.72 5.23
CA GLU A 104 -6.28 -6.18 5.31
C GLU A 104 -4.92 -6.69 4.81
N MET A 105 -4.41 -6.16 3.69
CA MET A 105 -3.10 -6.49 3.15
C MET A 105 -1.97 -6.16 4.13
N LEU A 106 -2.01 -5.00 4.80
CA LEU A 106 -1.04 -4.64 5.84
C LEU A 106 -1.11 -5.60 7.03
N HIS A 107 -2.32 -6.02 7.42
CA HIS A 107 -2.50 -7.00 8.49
C HIS A 107 -1.93 -8.37 8.11
N HIS A 108 -2.19 -8.84 6.89
CA HIS A 108 -1.61 -10.09 6.36
C HIS A 108 -0.08 -10.03 6.35
N LEU A 109 0.52 -8.90 5.98
CA LEU A 109 1.98 -8.71 6.03
C LEU A 109 2.53 -8.88 7.46
N VAL A 110 1.88 -8.29 8.46
CA VAL A 110 2.27 -8.47 9.88
C VAL A 110 2.16 -9.94 10.29
N GLN A 111 1.06 -10.61 9.93
CA GLN A 111 0.79 -11.99 10.33
C GLN A 111 1.72 -13.01 9.66
N HIS A 112 1.99 -12.85 8.37
CA HIS A 112 2.93 -13.71 7.63
C HIS A 112 4.38 -13.47 8.05
N THR A 113 4.68 -12.29 8.57
CA THR A 113 6.02 -11.95 9.04
C THR A 113 6.23 -12.40 10.47
N SER A 114 6.95 -13.51 10.67
CA SER A 114 7.30 -13.97 12.01
C SER A 114 8.40 -13.10 12.62
N PHE A 115 8.07 -12.38 13.69
CA PHE A 115 9.03 -11.64 14.51
C PHE A 115 9.46 -12.39 15.77
N LYS A 116 9.03 -13.65 15.94
CA LYS A 116 9.17 -14.42 17.19
C LYS A 116 10.63 -14.59 17.64
N ASP A 117 11.53 -14.73 16.67
CA ASP A 117 12.96 -14.91 16.93
C ASP A 117 13.75 -13.60 16.88
N HIS A 118 13.11 -12.48 16.53
CA HIS A 118 13.79 -11.21 16.34
C HIS A 118 14.21 -10.60 17.71
N PRO A 119 15.49 -10.17 17.88
CA PRO A 119 16.03 -9.73 19.18
C PRO A 119 15.25 -8.57 19.83
N TYR A 120 14.82 -7.59 19.04
CA TYR A 120 14.12 -6.39 19.52
C TYR A 120 12.59 -6.44 19.36
N LEU A 121 12.09 -6.93 18.23
CA LEU A 121 10.66 -6.93 17.89
C LEU A 121 9.85 -8.06 18.53
N LYS A 122 10.47 -9.17 18.99
CA LYS A 122 9.71 -10.32 19.53
C LYS A 122 8.81 -10.01 20.73
N LYS A 123 9.14 -8.98 21.51
CA LYS A 123 8.36 -8.52 22.68
C LYS A 123 7.51 -7.28 22.38
N MET A 124 7.60 -6.75 21.16
CA MET A 124 6.83 -5.58 20.77
C MET A 124 5.37 -5.99 20.53
N ASP A 125 4.44 -5.16 20.99
CA ASP A 125 3.02 -5.31 20.70
C ASP A 125 2.79 -5.36 19.17
N PRO A 126 2.05 -6.36 18.64
CA PRO A 126 1.68 -6.42 17.23
C PRO A 126 1.14 -5.11 16.66
N ALA A 127 0.37 -4.33 17.43
CA ALA A 127 -0.15 -3.04 16.98
C ALA A 127 0.97 -2.03 16.65
N ARG A 128 2.07 -2.07 17.42
CA ARG A 128 3.24 -1.20 17.22
C ARG A 128 4.08 -1.65 16.03
N ILE A 129 4.20 -2.96 15.81
CA ILE A 129 4.82 -3.52 14.59
C ILE A 129 4.00 -3.12 13.35
N GLN A 130 2.67 -3.23 13.43
CA GLN A 130 1.78 -2.79 12.35
C GLN A 130 1.90 -1.28 12.08
N HIS A 131 2.08 -0.45 13.12
CA HIS A 131 2.37 0.97 12.96
C HIS A 131 3.68 1.20 12.18
N VAL A 132 4.77 0.51 12.55
CA VAL A 132 6.05 0.61 11.80
C VAL A 132 5.86 0.22 10.34
N ILE A 133 5.23 -0.93 10.06
CA ILE A 133 5.01 -1.41 8.69
C ILE A 133 4.18 -0.40 7.90
N ARG A 134 3.09 0.13 8.48
CA ARG A 134 2.25 1.14 7.82
C ARG A 134 3.02 2.44 7.52
N GLN A 135 3.81 2.96 8.47
CA GLN A 135 4.59 4.18 8.26
C GLN A 135 5.66 3.99 7.17
N VAL A 136 6.34 2.85 7.17
CA VAL A 136 7.31 2.47 6.12
C VAL A 136 6.61 2.34 4.77
N TRP A 137 5.42 1.74 4.76
CA TRP A 137 4.60 1.58 3.56
C TRP A 137 4.26 2.94 2.95
N VAL A 138 3.72 3.87 3.76
CA VAL A 138 3.38 5.25 3.36
C VAL A 138 4.61 6.01 2.88
N TYR A 139 5.72 5.95 3.62
CA TYR A 139 6.97 6.59 3.24
C TYR A 139 7.47 6.11 1.87
N THR A 140 7.48 4.79 1.66
CA THR A 140 7.94 4.18 0.40
C THR A 140 7.01 4.53 -0.76
N HIS A 141 5.69 4.56 -0.55
CA HIS A 141 4.72 5.06 -1.54
C HIS A 141 4.93 6.54 -1.89
N GLY A 142 5.18 7.39 -0.89
CA GLY A 142 5.46 8.80 -1.09
C GLY A 142 6.74 9.02 -1.88
N LEU A 143 7.80 8.31 -1.51
CA LEU A 143 9.08 8.32 -2.20
C LEU A 143 8.93 7.92 -3.67
N PHE A 144 8.22 6.82 -3.94
CA PHE A 144 7.96 6.38 -5.31
C PHE A 144 7.05 7.34 -6.09
N SER A 145 6.05 7.96 -5.45
CA SER A 145 5.17 8.90 -6.15
C SER A 145 5.91 10.17 -6.58
N ILE A 146 6.93 10.59 -5.82
CA ILE A 146 7.80 11.73 -6.16
C ILE A 146 8.83 11.34 -7.23
N MET A 147 9.44 10.16 -7.09
CA MET A 147 10.59 9.76 -7.91
C MET A 147 10.21 9.00 -9.18
N GLY A 148 9.14 8.21 -9.11
CA GLY A 148 8.81 7.14 -10.05
C GLY A 148 8.12 7.57 -11.34
N PHE A 149 7.75 8.85 -11.50
CA PHE A 149 7.11 9.29 -12.74
C PHE A 149 8.06 9.95 -13.74
N GLN A 150 8.98 10.84 -13.35
CA GLN A 150 9.84 11.54 -14.34
C GLN A 150 11.19 12.09 -13.82
N PHE A 151 11.57 11.92 -12.54
CA PHE A 151 12.56 12.83 -11.98
C PHE A 151 13.94 12.26 -11.66
N VAL A 152 14.12 10.97 -11.41
CA VAL A 152 15.48 10.47 -11.12
C VAL A 152 15.61 8.97 -11.40
N ASP A 153 16.66 8.57 -12.12
CA ASP A 153 17.14 7.19 -12.19
C ASP A 153 17.79 6.83 -10.84
N LEU A 154 16.96 6.76 -9.79
CA LEU A 154 17.43 6.42 -8.45
C LEU A 154 17.61 4.91 -8.39
N SER A 155 18.85 4.50 -8.15
CA SER A 155 19.16 3.10 -7.96
C SER A 155 18.31 2.55 -6.81
N GLU A 156 17.84 1.31 -6.97
CA GLU A 156 17.13 0.58 -5.91
C GLU A 156 17.88 0.61 -4.58
N GLN A 157 19.22 0.64 -4.65
CA GLN A 157 20.09 0.77 -3.50
C GLN A 157 19.84 2.06 -2.72
N LEU A 158 19.67 3.21 -3.39
CA LEU A 158 19.43 4.48 -2.71
C LEU A 158 18.01 4.57 -2.14
N ILE A 159 17.01 4.03 -2.86
CA ILE A 159 15.65 3.86 -2.32
C ILE A 159 15.72 3.03 -1.02
N MET A 160 16.34 1.85 -1.09
CA MET A 160 16.45 0.96 0.07
C MET A 160 17.27 1.57 1.20
N GLN A 161 18.29 2.37 0.93
CA GLN A 161 19.07 3.05 1.96
C GLN A 161 18.19 4.00 2.80
N THR A 162 17.41 4.86 2.13
CA THR A 162 16.54 5.83 2.83
C THR A 162 15.38 5.14 3.56
N VAL A 163 14.84 4.06 2.97
CA VAL A 163 13.81 3.23 3.61
C VAL A 163 14.36 2.51 4.84
N GLN A 164 15.57 1.95 4.78
CA GLN A 164 16.24 1.32 5.93
C GLN A 164 16.52 2.31 7.06
N GLU A 165 16.99 3.52 6.72
CA GLU A 165 17.17 4.59 7.70
C GLU A 165 15.84 4.95 8.39
N THR A 166 14.75 5.01 7.63
CA THR A 166 13.41 5.28 8.14
C THR A 166 12.91 4.15 9.05
N ILE A 167 13.11 2.88 8.65
CA ILE A 167 12.79 1.71 9.49
C ILE A 167 13.53 1.80 10.82
N ALA A 168 14.85 2.07 10.81
CA ALA A 168 15.64 2.19 12.03
C ALA A 168 15.10 3.28 12.97
N LYS A 169 14.80 4.47 12.44
CA LYS A 169 14.20 5.58 13.21
C LYS A 169 12.87 5.18 13.84
N LEU A 170 11.99 4.54 13.07
CA LEU A 170 10.66 4.11 13.54
C LEU A 170 10.74 3.01 14.60
N VAL A 171 11.62 2.03 14.43
CA VAL A 171 11.81 0.95 15.41
C VAL A 171 12.36 1.51 16.72
N VAL A 172 13.38 2.36 16.67
CA VAL A 172 13.94 3.03 17.85
C VAL A 172 12.87 3.90 18.52
N TRP A 173 12.15 4.70 17.74
CA TRP A 173 11.02 5.50 18.24
C TRP A 173 10.03 4.63 18.99
N GLU A 174 9.54 3.55 18.37
CA GLU A 174 8.61 2.66 19.02
C GLU A 174 9.20 2.12 20.33
N ILE A 175 10.37 1.49 20.30
CA ILE A 175 10.99 0.88 21.49
C ILE A 175 11.03 1.85 22.68
N HIS A 176 11.41 3.11 22.42
CA HIS A 176 11.60 4.11 23.46
C HIS A 176 10.40 5.06 23.67
N LYS A 177 9.34 5.00 22.86
CA LYS A 177 8.17 5.89 22.94
C LYS A 177 7.62 6.04 24.37
N PRO A 178 7.46 4.96 25.17
CA PRO A 178 6.96 5.08 26.55
C PRO A 178 7.90 5.81 27.52
N ASP A 179 9.20 5.76 27.28
CA ASP A 179 10.18 6.44 28.13
C ASP A 179 10.37 7.89 27.68
N LEU A 180 10.41 8.13 26.36
CA LEU A 180 10.49 9.48 25.77
C LEU A 180 9.30 10.34 26.19
N SER A 181 8.08 9.78 26.22
CA SER A 181 6.87 10.52 26.62
C SER A 181 6.88 11.04 28.07
N ARG A 182 7.75 10.47 28.93
CA ARG A 182 7.89 10.86 30.34
C ARG A 182 8.92 11.96 30.56
N LEU A 183 9.78 12.24 29.57
CA LEU A 183 10.83 13.23 29.72
C LEU A 183 10.25 14.66 29.61
N PRO A 184 10.66 15.61 30.48
CA PRO A 184 10.11 16.97 30.50
C PRO A 184 10.17 17.67 29.13
N GLN A 185 11.28 17.51 28.40
CA GLN A 185 11.47 18.15 27.08
C GLN A 185 10.48 17.70 26.00
N TYR A 186 9.86 16.52 26.13
CA TYR A 186 8.84 16.04 25.20
C TYR A 186 7.43 16.33 25.71
N ARG A 187 7.23 16.33 27.03
CA ARG A 187 5.94 16.65 27.67
C ARG A 187 5.58 18.12 27.53
N ASP A 188 6.57 19.00 27.71
CA ASP A 188 6.37 20.45 27.77
C ASP A 188 6.54 21.10 26.39
N TRP A 189 6.66 20.30 25.32
CA TRP A 189 6.76 20.77 23.94
C TRP A 189 5.42 20.57 23.23
N PRO A 190 4.56 21.61 23.15
CA PRO A 190 3.15 21.43 22.75
C PRO A 190 2.96 20.87 21.34
N VAL A 191 3.91 21.12 20.44
CA VAL A 191 3.87 20.66 19.05
C VAL A 191 4.02 19.14 18.93
N TYR A 192 4.73 18.49 19.87
CA TYR A 192 5.03 17.05 19.80
C TYR A 192 4.26 16.21 20.81
N ALA A 193 3.54 16.83 21.75
CA ALA A 193 2.71 16.10 22.72
C ALA A 193 1.72 15.14 22.01
N GLN A 194 1.13 15.58 20.90
CA GLN A 194 0.22 14.79 20.07
C GLN A 194 0.88 13.54 19.44
N ALA A 195 2.20 13.57 19.19
CA ALA A 195 2.91 12.41 18.62
C ALA A 195 3.00 11.22 19.61
N PHE A 196 2.78 11.49 20.91
CA PHE A 196 2.77 10.46 21.96
C PHE A 196 1.37 9.92 22.26
N GLU A 197 0.33 10.56 21.74
CA GLU A 197 -1.04 10.04 21.83
C GLU A 197 -1.14 8.69 21.11
N HIS A 198 -2.13 7.89 21.51
CA HIS A 198 -2.50 6.71 20.74
C HIS A 198 -2.99 7.17 19.37
N GLU A 199 -2.75 6.39 18.32
CA GLU A 199 -3.38 6.68 17.03
C GLU A 199 -4.88 6.85 17.26
N MET A 200 -5.40 7.99 16.79
CA MET A 200 -6.84 8.15 16.69
C MET A 200 -7.34 7.03 15.80
N ASP A 201 -8.05 6.06 16.39
CA ASP A 201 -9.03 5.32 15.64
C ASP A 201 -10.08 6.35 15.26
N LEU A 202 -9.89 6.92 14.07
CA LEU A 202 -10.76 7.96 13.58
C LEU A 202 -12.20 7.43 13.54
N GLY A 203 -12.43 6.11 13.46
CA GLY A 203 -13.76 5.52 13.33
C GLY A 203 -14.51 6.00 12.07
N VAL A 204 -13.86 6.85 11.28
CA VAL A 204 -14.37 7.44 10.06
C VAL A 204 -13.75 6.68 8.91
N ASP A 205 -14.60 6.30 7.97
CA ASP A 205 -14.17 5.85 6.66
C ASP A 205 -13.41 7.01 5.99
N ILE A 206 -12.09 7.03 6.15
CA ILE A 206 -11.18 8.04 5.60
C ILE A 206 -11.36 8.14 4.09
N LYS A 207 -11.68 7.04 3.40
CA LYS A 207 -11.97 7.05 1.96
C LYS A 207 -13.24 7.87 1.70
N SER A 208 -14.32 7.63 2.44
CA SER A 208 -15.54 8.43 2.32
C SER A 208 -15.33 9.91 2.68
N VAL A 209 -14.54 10.21 3.71
CA VAL A 209 -14.18 11.59 4.10
C VAL A 209 -13.41 12.30 3.00
N LEU A 210 -12.37 11.66 2.46
CA LEU A 210 -11.56 12.22 1.39
C LEU A 210 -12.37 12.36 0.10
N GLN A 211 -13.20 11.37 -0.25
CA GLN A 211 -14.09 11.45 -1.41
C GLN A 211 -15.13 12.56 -1.26
N ALA A 212 -15.72 12.75 -0.07
CA ALA A 212 -16.63 13.87 0.20
C ALA A 212 -15.91 15.22 0.08
N TYR A 213 -14.73 15.34 0.69
CA TYR A 213 -13.89 16.55 0.63
C TYR A 213 -13.52 16.92 -0.81
N PHE A 214 -13.01 15.98 -1.61
CA PHE A 214 -12.60 16.22 -3.01
C PHE A 214 -13.77 16.30 -3.99
N SER A 215 -14.96 15.80 -3.64
CA SER A 215 -16.18 15.99 -4.44
C SER A 215 -16.92 17.30 -4.10
N GLY A 216 -16.42 18.09 -3.15
CA GLY A 216 -17.06 19.33 -2.70
C GLY A 216 -18.36 19.10 -1.91
N LYS A 217 -18.63 17.87 -1.46
CA LYS A 217 -19.79 17.55 -0.62
C LYS A 217 -19.46 17.89 0.84
N PRO A 218 -20.40 18.47 1.61
CA PRO A 218 -20.18 18.70 3.03
C PRO A 218 -19.89 17.37 3.73
N LEU A 219 -18.87 17.35 4.59
CA LEU A 219 -18.55 16.19 5.43
C LEU A 219 -19.75 15.88 6.34
N SER A 220 -20.52 14.85 6.01
CA SER A 220 -21.58 14.34 6.87
C SER A 220 -20.97 13.38 7.89
N GLY A 221 -20.40 13.93 8.95
CA GLY A 221 -19.94 13.17 10.10
C GLY A 221 -19.80 14.11 11.28
N LYS A 222 -20.50 13.84 12.37
CA LYS A 222 -20.23 14.53 13.64
C LYS A 222 -18.82 14.17 14.07
N ALA A 223 -17.99 15.20 14.22
CA ALA A 223 -16.73 15.11 14.96
C ALA A 223 -16.99 14.68 16.41
#